data_AF-A0A7S9HBX8-F1
#
_entry.id   AF-A0A7S9HBX8-F1
#
_cell.length_a   1.000
_cell.length_b   1.000
_cell.length_c   1.000
_cell.angle_alpha   90.00
_cell.angle_beta   90.00
_cell.angle_gamma   90.00
#
_symmetry.space_group_name_H-M   'P 1'
#
loop_
_entity.id
_entity.type
_entity.pdbx_description
1 polymer ?
#
loop_
_entity_poly.entity_id
_entity_poly.type
_entity_poly.pdbx_seq_one_letter_code
_entity_poly.pdbx_strand_id
1 'polypeptide(L)'
;MKAQQLARAKKQAAGCLFIAAILFIITTLLEHSFSQAGWLAYNAFFKMVSEAALVGGLADWFAVTALFKPIPPQYPIPHTNIVAANKSRIASNLAEFVKEKFFNPAAIGQLVRQSHPADNLAYWLKQPTNSKRLAVFACDAGAGALSMISDQSVQNVMTHNVRQILSKLDIRPLAGGPYECSPGRAGIRSCLIS
;
A
#
# COMPACT_ATOMS: atom_id res chain seq x y z
N MET A 1 -15.59 0.58 1.77
CA MET A 1 -14.98 -0.13 2.92
C MET A 1 -14.22 0.80 3.89
N LYS A 2 -13.31 1.70 3.43
CA LYS A 2 -12.53 2.58 4.34
C LYS A 2 -13.36 3.47 5.29
N ALA A 3 -14.47 4.03 4.80
CA ALA A 3 -15.37 4.86 5.62
C ALA A 3 -15.98 4.09 6.82
N GLN A 4 -16.25 2.80 6.66
CA GLN A 4 -16.80 1.96 7.73
C GLN A 4 -15.73 1.60 8.78
N GLN A 5 -14.47 1.39 8.37
CA GLN A 5 -13.36 1.17 9.31
C GLN A 5 -13.11 2.41 10.18
N LEU A 6 -13.14 3.60 9.58
CA LEU A 6 -13.01 4.88 10.29
C LEU A 6 -14.16 5.10 11.29
N ALA A 7 -15.39 4.77 10.90
CA ALA A 7 -16.55 4.87 11.80
C ALA A 7 -16.43 3.93 13.00
N ARG A 8 -15.88 2.72 12.82
CA ARG A 8 -15.64 1.76 13.91
C ARG A 8 -14.57 2.26 14.88
N ALA A 9 -13.44 2.75 14.36
CA ALA A 9 -12.36 3.30 15.18
C ALA A 9 -12.83 4.51 16.01
N LYS A 10 -13.62 5.41 15.41
CA LYS A 10 -14.24 6.55 16.11
C LYS A 10 -15.20 6.10 17.22
N LYS A 11 -16.04 5.10 16.95
CA LYS A 11 -16.94 4.53 17.96
C LYS A 11 -16.18 3.86 19.10
N GLN A 12 -15.08 3.17 18.82
CA GLN A 12 -14.22 2.56 19.83
C GLN A 12 -13.54 3.61 20.72
N ALA A 13 -12.93 4.64 20.12
CA ALA A 13 -12.30 5.72 20.85
C ALA A 13 -13.31 6.49 21.73
N ALA A 14 -14.49 6.80 21.17
CA ALA A 14 -15.58 7.42 21.94
C ALA A 14 -16.09 6.51 23.06
N GLY A 15 -16.16 5.19 22.81
CA GLY A 15 -16.51 4.20 23.83
C GLY A 15 -15.52 4.16 24.98
N CYS A 16 -14.21 4.14 24.70
CA CYS A 16 -13.17 4.20 25.74
C CYS A 16 -13.25 5.48 26.57
N LEU A 17 -13.50 6.63 25.93
CA LEU A 17 -13.69 7.91 26.62
C LEU A 17 -14.92 7.88 27.54
N PHE A 18 -16.03 7.31 27.06
CA PHE A 18 -17.26 7.20 27.83
C PHE A 18 -17.09 6.27 29.04
N ILE A 19 -16.38 5.14 28.87
CA ILE A 19 -16.04 4.22 29.95
C ILE A 19 -15.17 4.91 31.01
N ALA A 20 -14.15 5.68 30.60
CA ALA A 20 -13.33 6.46 31.53
C ALA A 20 -14.15 7.51 32.30
N ALA A 21 -15.10 8.18 31.65
CA ALA A 21 -15.99 9.12 32.31
C ALA A 21 -16.93 8.45 33.32
N ILE A 22 -17.49 7.28 32.98
CA ILE A 22 -18.32 6.50 33.89
C ILE A 22 -17.51 6.03 35.10
N LEU A 23 -16.29 5.52 34.89
CA LEU A 23 -15.37 5.13 35.98
C LEU A 23 -15.08 6.29 36.91
N PHE A 24 -14.83 7.49 36.39
CA PHE A 24 -14.61 8.71 37.19
C PHE A 24 -15.84 9.07 38.04
N ILE A 25 -17.04 9.01 37.45
CA ILE A 25 -18.28 9.32 38.17
C ILE A 25 -18.52 8.29 39.28
N ILE A 26 -18.35 7.00 38.99
CA ILE A 26 -18.53 5.92 39.96
C ILE A 26 -17.54 6.05 41.12
N THR A 27 -16.25 6.28 40.84
CA THR A 27 -15.23 6.44 41.89
C THR A 27 -15.51 7.65 42.77
N THR A 28 -15.94 8.77 42.18
CA THR A 28 -16.28 10.00 42.91
C THR A 28 -17.55 9.85 43.76
N LEU A 29 -18.58 9.15 43.26
CA LEU A 29 -19.82 8.90 44.01
C LEU A 29 -19.61 7.90 45.16
N LEU A 30 -18.79 6.87 44.96
CA LEU A 30 -18.42 5.91 46.00
C LEU A 30 -17.60 6.57 47.12
N GLU A 31 -16.69 7.48 46.78
CA GLU A 31 -15.94 8.28 47.76
C GLU A 31 -16.86 9.19 48.58
N HIS A 32 -17.89 9.77 47.95
CA HIS A 32 -18.86 10.61 48.65
C HIS A 32 -19.79 9.82 49.59
N SER A 33 -20.15 8.57 49.23
CA SER A 33 -21.11 7.77 49.99
C SER A 33 -20.48 6.89 51.08
N PHE A 34 -19.20 6.52 50.98
CA PHE A 34 -18.51 5.65 51.95
C PHE A 34 -17.31 6.35 52.60
N SER A 35 -17.58 7.13 53.64
CA SER A 35 -16.61 7.85 54.49
C SER A 35 -15.99 6.96 55.59
N GLN A 36 -15.81 5.65 55.38
CA GLN A 36 -15.21 4.77 56.41
C GLN A 36 -13.99 3.99 55.91
N ALA A 37 -13.00 3.95 56.80
CA ALA A 37 -11.59 3.67 56.58
C ALA A 37 -11.28 2.29 55.96
N GLY A 38 -10.32 2.27 55.02
CA GLY A 38 -9.68 1.06 54.51
C GLY A 38 -9.49 1.03 52.99
N TRP A 39 -10.52 1.44 52.22
CA TRP A 39 -10.51 1.36 50.75
C TRP A 39 -10.01 2.64 50.04
N LEU A 40 -9.70 3.71 50.79
CA LEU A 40 -9.36 5.02 50.23
C LEU A 40 -8.15 5.00 49.28
N ALA A 41 -7.13 4.17 49.53
CA ALA A 41 -5.92 4.17 48.70
C ALA A 41 -6.18 3.68 47.27
N TYR A 42 -6.98 2.63 47.10
CA TYR A 42 -7.34 2.12 45.78
C TYR A 42 -8.27 3.09 45.05
N ASN A 43 -9.28 3.63 45.73
CA ASN A 43 -10.20 4.62 45.14
C ASN A 43 -9.48 5.91 44.71
N ALA A 44 -8.53 6.40 45.52
CA ALA A 44 -7.74 7.58 45.18
C ALA A 44 -6.90 7.36 43.91
N PHE A 45 -6.28 6.19 43.76
CA PHE A 45 -5.53 5.85 42.55
C PHE A 45 -6.45 5.80 41.31
N PHE A 46 -7.59 5.09 41.39
CA PHE A 46 -8.52 5.01 40.27
C PHE A 46 -9.11 6.38 39.90
N LYS A 47 -9.37 7.24 40.88
CA LYS A 47 -9.82 8.63 40.64
C LYS A 47 -8.76 9.43 39.90
N MET A 48 -7.51 9.44 40.36
CA MET A 48 -6.42 10.17 39.70
C MET A 48 -6.17 9.65 38.28
N VAL A 49 -6.15 8.34 38.08
CA VAL A 49 -5.99 7.72 36.75
C VAL A 49 -7.17 8.08 35.85
N SER A 50 -8.39 8.06 36.37
CA SER A 50 -9.58 8.38 35.59
C SER A 50 -9.69 9.87 35.26
N GLU A 51 -9.28 10.75 36.17
CA GLU A 51 -9.19 12.20 35.95
C GLU A 51 -8.15 12.52 34.87
N ALA A 52 -6.97 11.93 34.98
CA ALA A 52 -5.91 12.08 33.98
C ALA A 52 -6.33 11.53 32.60
N ALA A 53 -6.98 10.37 32.56
CA ALA A 53 -7.48 9.77 31.32
C ALA A 53 -8.59 10.62 30.68
N LEU A 54 -9.49 11.19 31.48
CA LEU A 54 -10.57 12.04 31.00
C LEU A 54 -10.05 13.37 30.45
N VAL A 55 -9.17 14.05 31.20
CA VAL A 55 -8.55 15.31 30.76
C VAL A 55 -7.67 15.08 29.53
N GLY A 56 -6.86 14.02 29.51
CA GLY A 56 -6.04 13.65 28.36
C GLY A 56 -6.87 13.32 27.11
N GLY A 57 -7.96 12.57 27.26
CA GLY A 57 -8.87 12.24 26.17
C GLY A 57 -9.64 13.45 25.64
N LEU A 58 -10.08 14.35 26.52
CA LEU A 58 -10.70 15.62 26.10
C LEU A 58 -9.68 16.51 25.38
N ALA A 59 -8.45 16.63 25.89
CA ALA A 59 -7.41 17.43 25.29
C ALA A 59 -7.06 16.95 23.87
N ASP A 60 -6.95 15.64 23.66
CA ASP A 60 -6.72 15.05 22.33
C ASP A 60 -7.90 15.33 21.39
N TRP A 61 -9.15 15.16 21.86
CA TRP A 61 -10.34 15.50 21.07
C TRP A 61 -10.34 16.97 20.66
N PHE A 62 -10.04 17.87 21.60
CA PHE A 62 -9.94 19.30 21.35
C PHE A 62 -8.81 19.62 20.37
N ALA A 63 -7.64 18.99 20.49
CA ALA A 63 -6.52 19.21 19.58
C ALA A 63 -6.87 18.84 18.13
N VAL A 64 -7.46 17.67 17.92
CA VAL A 64 -7.84 17.20 16.57
C VAL A 64 -8.97 18.04 15.97
N THR A 65 -9.98 18.38 16.78
CA THR A 65 -11.11 19.20 16.30
C THR A 65 -10.71 20.65 16.06
N ALA A 66 -9.84 21.24 16.89
CA ALA A 66 -9.31 22.58 16.69
C ALA A 66 -8.38 22.67 15.48
N LEU A 67 -7.59 21.62 15.20
CA LEU A 67 -6.65 21.62 14.09
C LEU A 67 -7.32 21.40 12.72
N PHE A 68 -8.44 20.66 12.68
CA PHE A 68 -9.00 20.18 11.42
C PHE A 68 -10.47 20.49 11.17
N LYS A 69 -11.26 20.88 12.18
CA LYS A 69 -12.66 21.24 11.94
C LYS A 69 -12.73 22.72 11.58
N PRO A 70 -13.22 23.07 10.38
CA PRO A 70 -13.48 24.46 10.04
C PRO A 70 -14.46 25.01 11.07
N ILE A 71 -14.06 26.06 11.78
CA ILE A 71 -14.94 26.74 12.73
C ILE A 71 -16.04 27.40 11.89
N PRO A 72 -17.32 27.09 12.15
CA PRO A 72 -18.42 27.62 11.36
C PRO A 72 -18.44 29.16 11.45
N PRO A 73 -18.84 29.86 10.38
CA PRO A 73 -18.64 31.31 10.22
C PRO A 73 -19.43 32.19 11.20
N GLN A 74 -20.30 31.62 12.03
CA GLN A 74 -21.06 32.34 13.06
C GLN A 74 -20.19 32.80 14.25
N TYR A 75 -18.95 32.30 14.38
CA TYR A 75 -18.00 32.75 15.40
C TYR A 75 -16.83 33.49 14.74
N PRO A 76 -16.70 34.81 14.91
CA PRO A 76 -15.66 35.61 14.25
C PRO A 76 -14.36 35.51 15.04
N ILE A 77 -13.61 34.42 14.84
CA ILE A 77 -12.20 34.35 15.26
C ILE A 77 -11.34 34.35 13.98
N PRO A 78 -11.10 35.53 13.37
CA PRO A 78 -10.46 35.65 12.06
C PRO A 78 -9.00 35.16 12.03
N HIS A 79 -8.32 35.08 13.18
CA HIS A 79 -6.89 34.75 13.25
C HIS A 79 -6.57 33.27 13.52
N THR A 80 -7.54 32.44 13.89
CA THR A 80 -7.29 31.00 14.18
C THR A 80 -7.49 30.08 12.98
N ASN A 81 -8.06 30.59 11.88
CA ASN A 81 -8.33 29.78 10.68
C ASN A 81 -7.14 29.67 9.72
N ILE A 82 -6.00 30.31 10.02
CA ILE A 82 -4.81 30.33 9.13
C ILE A 82 -4.26 28.92 8.89
N VAL A 83 -4.26 28.05 9.92
CA VAL A 83 -3.75 26.68 9.85
C VAL A 83 -4.66 25.79 9.00
N ALA A 84 -5.97 25.91 9.18
CA ALA A 84 -6.95 25.15 8.39
C ALA A 84 -6.95 25.59 6.91
N ALA A 85 -6.87 26.89 6.64
CA ALA A 85 -6.88 27.46 5.29
C ALA A 85 -5.62 27.12 4.47
N ASN A 86 -4.47 26.97 5.13
CA ASN A 86 -3.18 26.70 4.47
C ASN A 86 -2.67 25.26 4.66
N LYS A 87 -3.56 24.31 4.98
CA LYS A 87 -3.18 22.91 5.26
C LYS A 87 -2.32 22.29 4.14
N SER A 88 -2.62 22.59 2.87
CA SER A 88 -1.83 22.12 1.72
C SER A 88 -0.41 22.69 1.69
N ARG A 89 -0.27 24.00 1.92
CA ARG A 89 1.03 24.71 1.94
C ARG A 89 1.90 24.28 3.11
N ILE A 90 1.30 24.06 4.29
CA ILE A 90 2.02 23.56 5.45
C ILE A 90 2.49 22.12 5.20
N ALA A 91 1.63 21.28 4.61
CA ALA A 91 1.99 19.91 4.25
C ALA A 91 3.12 19.85 3.22
N SER A 92 3.11 20.70 2.18
CA SER A 92 4.17 20.75 1.17
C SER A 92 5.51 21.21 1.77
N ASN A 93 5.50 22.27 2.59
CA ASN A 93 6.72 22.78 3.23
C ASN A 93 7.31 21.78 4.22
N LEU A 94 6.47 21.07 4.98
CA LEU A 94 6.94 20.02 5.88
C LEU A 94 7.49 18.82 5.11
N ALA A 95 6.85 18.42 4.00
CA ALA A 95 7.34 17.34 3.14
C ALA A 95 8.70 17.70 2.53
N GLU A 96 8.88 18.95 2.09
CA GLU A 96 10.15 19.45 1.58
C GLU A 96 11.22 19.50 2.66
N PHE A 97 10.90 19.99 3.86
CA PHE A 97 11.82 19.98 5.00
C PHE A 97 12.25 18.55 5.38
N VAL A 98 11.32 17.60 5.43
CA VAL A 98 11.63 16.20 5.72
C VAL A 98 12.51 15.60 4.63
N LYS A 99 12.22 15.90 3.35
CA LYS A 99 13.05 15.48 2.22
C LYS A 99 14.47 16.06 2.33
N GLU A 100 14.60 17.34 2.63
CA GLU A 100 15.91 18.01 2.70
C GLU A 100 16.73 17.62 3.93
N LYS A 101 16.08 17.41 5.09
CA LYS A 101 16.79 17.10 6.34
C LYS A 101 16.99 15.61 6.58
N PHE A 102 16.02 14.77 6.22
CA PHE A 102 16.09 13.32 6.45
C PHE A 102 16.46 12.54 5.18
N PHE A 103 16.10 13.03 3.99
CA PHE A 103 16.46 12.39 2.72
C PHE A 103 17.60 13.08 1.97
N ASN A 104 18.46 13.83 2.66
CA ASN A 104 19.70 14.28 2.04
C ASN A 104 20.56 13.05 1.70
N PRO A 105 20.93 12.83 0.43
CA PRO A 105 21.80 11.71 0.03
C PRO A 105 23.11 11.67 0.82
N ALA A 106 23.61 12.84 1.26
CA ALA A 106 24.77 12.94 2.12
C ALA A 106 24.52 12.43 3.54
N ALA A 107 23.37 12.77 4.15
CA ALA A 107 22.99 12.31 5.49
C ALA A 107 22.68 10.81 5.51
N ILE A 108 21.93 10.32 4.51
CA ILE A 108 21.69 8.88 4.30
C ILE A 108 23.00 8.17 4.02
N GLY A 109 23.86 8.71 3.15
CA GLY A 109 25.15 8.12 2.83
C GLY A 109 26.07 8.00 4.04
N GLN A 110 26.08 8.99 4.94
CA GLN A 110 26.86 8.96 6.17
C GLN A 110 26.30 7.93 7.17
N LEU A 111 24.97 7.84 7.32
CA LEU A 111 24.31 6.86 8.18
C LEU A 111 24.46 5.42 7.66
N VAL A 112 24.37 5.22 6.35
CA VAL A 112 24.58 3.93 5.67
C VAL A 112 26.05 3.48 5.80
N ARG A 113 27.00 4.40 5.66
CA ARG A 113 28.43 4.09 5.88
C ARG A 113 28.72 3.70 7.33
N GLN A 114 28.06 4.32 8.31
CA GLN A 114 28.25 3.97 9.72
C GLN A 114 27.61 2.62 10.09
N SER A 115 26.51 2.25 9.44
CA SER A 115 25.72 1.05 9.81
C SER A 115 26.15 -0.25 9.12
N HIS A 116 27.18 -0.25 8.26
CA HIS A 116 27.69 -1.42 7.52
C HIS A 116 26.61 -2.44 7.09
N PRO A 117 25.48 -2.00 6.50
CA PRO A 117 24.34 -2.88 6.27
C PRO A 117 24.65 -3.98 5.25
N ALA A 118 25.60 -3.72 4.34
CA ALA A 118 26.09 -4.71 3.39
C ALA A 118 26.79 -5.89 4.08
N ASP A 119 27.56 -5.64 5.15
CA ASP A 119 28.25 -6.69 5.90
C ASP A 119 27.25 -7.51 6.72
N ASN A 120 26.26 -6.87 7.33
CA ASN A 120 25.16 -7.56 8.01
C ASN A 120 24.33 -8.41 7.05
N LEU A 121 24.04 -7.89 5.86
CA LEU A 121 23.33 -8.63 4.81
C LEU A 121 24.17 -9.81 4.30
N ALA A 122 25.47 -9.60 4.06
CA ALA A 122 26.39 -10.64 3.64
C ALA A 122 26.53 -11.74 4.70
N TYR A 123 26.59 -11.37 5.98
CA TYR A 123 26.59 -12.31 7.10
C TYR A 123 25.29 -13.12 7.17
N TRP A 124 24.13 -12.45 6.99
CA TRP A 124 22.83 -13.12 6.93
C TRP A 124 22.71 -14.09 5.75
N LEU A 125 23.23 -13.70 4.58
CA LEU A 125 23.27 -14.51 3.35
C LEU A 125 24.23 -15.70 3.45
N LYS A 126 25.31 -15.59 4.22
CA LYS A 126 26.25 -16.71 4.46
C LYS A 126 25.60 -17.85 5.23
N GLN A 127 24.49 -17.64 5.94
CA GLN A 127 23.76 -18.71 6.59
C GLN A 127 23.04 -19.58 5.54
N PRO A 128 23.30 -20.90 5.49
CA PRO A 128 22.80 -21.78 4.43
C PRO A 128 21.27 -21.89 4.39
N THR A 129 20.60 -21.62 5.50
CA THR A 129 19.13 -21.59 5.58
C THR A 129 18.53 -20.37 4.86
N ASN A 130 19.19 -19.22 4.95
CA ASN A 130 18.70 -17.96 4.40
C ASN A 130 18.97 -17.84 2.89
N SER A 131 20.16 -18.29 2.45
CA SER A 131 20.49 -18.34 1.02
C SER A 131 19.57 -19.28 0.25
N LYS A 132 19.20 -20.44 0.83
CA LYS A 132 18.20 -21.35 0.26
C LYS A 132 16.82 -20.68 0.13
N ARG A 133 16.35 -19.99 1.18
CA ARG A 133 15.07 -19.26 1.13
C ARG A 133 15.07 -18.18 0.04
N LEU A 134 16.17 -17.43 -0.08
CA LEU A 134 16.30 -16.41 -1.12
C LEU A 134 16.36 -17.03 -2.52
N ALA A 135 17.08 -18.14 -2.69
CA ALA A 135 17.16 -18.84 -3.96
C ALA A 135 15.79 -19.39 -4.40
N VAL A 136 15.03 -19.98 -3.48
CA VAL A 136 13.65 -20.44 -3.77
C VAL A 136 12.78 -19.27 -4.15
N PHE A 137 12.81 -18.17 -3.39
CA PHE A 137 12.04 -16.97 -3.72
C PHE A 137 12.43 -16.37 -5.08
N ALA A 138 13.71 -16.35 -5.43
CA ALA A 138 14.20 -15.88 -6.72
C ALA A 138 13.74 -16.79 -7.88
N CYS A 139 13.78 -18.11 -7.67
CA CYS A 139 13.26 -19.08 -8.63
C CYS A 139 11.74 -18.94 -8.81
N ASP A 140 10.98 -18.77 -7.73
CA ASP A 140 9.52 -18.59 -7.78
C ASP A 140 9.13 -17.28 -8.45
N ALA A 141 9.82 -16.19 -8.13
CA ALA A 141 9.61 -14.88 -8.77
C ALA A 141 9.99 -14.93 -10.26
N GLY A 142 11.09 -15.59 -10.61
CA GLY A 142 11.52 -15.77 -11.99
C GLY A 142 10.54 -16.64 -12.80
N ALA A 143 10.07 -17.74 -12.20
CA ALA A 143 9.05 -18.60 -12.80
C ALA A 143 7.71 -17.87 -12.96
N GLY A 144 7.31 -17.05 -11.97
CA GLY A 144 6.13 -16.20 -12.03
C GLY A 144 6.23 -15.11 -13.11
N ALA A 145 7.39 -14.50 -13.28
CA ALA A 145 7.62 -13.53 -14.35
C ALA A 145 7.56 -14.20 -15.73
N LEU A 146 8.12 -15.40 -15.86
CA LEU A 146 8.11 -16.16 -17.11
C LEU A 146 6.69 -16.63 -17.48
N SER A 147 5.88 -17.02 -16.49
CA SER A 147 4.49 -17.44 -16.70
C SER A 147 3.56 -16.27 -17.07
N MET A 148 3.78 -15.07 -16.50
CA MET A 148 3.04 -13.86 -16.91
C MET A 148 3.34 -13.47 -18.37
N ILE A 149 4.57 -13.72 -18.84
CA ILE A 149 4.96 -13.48 -20.24
C ILE A 149 4.37 -14.56 -21.17
N SER A 150 4.34 -15.82 -20.73
CA SER A 150 3.86 -16.93 -21.58
C SER A 150 2.35 -16.98 -21.75
N ASP A 151 1.56 -16.69 -20.71
CA ASP A 151 0.11 -16.91 -20.77
C ASP A 151 -0.65 -15.69 -21.31
N GLN A 152 -0.25 -14.46 -20.95
CA GLN A 152 -1.04 -13.26 -21.26
C GLN A 152 -0.79 -12.71 -22.68
N SER A 153 0.38 -12.97 -23.28
CA SER A 153 0.73 -12.43 -24.61
C SER A 153 0.39 -13.37 -25.77
N VAL A 154 0.27 -14.68 -25.53
CA VAL A 154 0.08 -15.66 -26.62
C VAL A 154 -1.40 -15.78 -27.03
N GLN A 155 -2.36 -15.70 -26.10
CA GLN A 155 -3.79 -15.85 -26.45
C GLN A 155 -4.43 -14.60 -27.09
N ASN A 156 -4.00 -13.39 -26.70
CA ASN A 156 -4.60 -12.15 -27.18
C ASN A 156 -4.02 -11.64 -28.52
N VAL A 157 -2.77 -11.99 -28.86
CA VAL A 157 -2.13 -11.60 -30.13
C VAL A 157 -2.49 -12.55 -31.28
N MET A 158 -2.73 -13.83 -30.99
CA MET A 158 -3.05 -14.84 -32.01
C MET A 158 -4.46 -14.68 -32.59
N THR A 159 -5.41 -14.17 -31.80
CA THR A 159 -6.83 -14.09 -32.21
C THR A 159 -7.19 -12.86 -33.04
N HIS A 160 -6.35 -11.81 -33.08
CA HIS A 160 -6.68 -10.55 -33.77
C HIS A 160 -5.94 -10.29 -35.09
N ASN A 161 -4.96 -11.10 -35.49
CA ASN A 161 -4.23 -10.90 -36.75
C ASN A 161 -4.53 -11.93 -37.86
N VAL A 162 -5.06 -13.11 -37.51
CA VAL A 162 -5.26 -14.19 -38.49
C VAL A 162 -6.41 -13.91 -39.47
N ARG A 163 -7.44 -13.16 -39.04
CA ARG A 163 -8.58 -12.82 -39.92
C ARG A 163 -8.30 -11.68 -40.91
N GLN A 164 -7.31 -10.81 -40.65
CA GLN A 164 -6.93 -9.73 -41.59
C GLN A 164 -5.94 -10.20 -42.67
N ILE A 165 -5.21 -11.29 -42.43
CA ILE A 165 -4.29 -11.87 -43.42
C ILE A 165 -5.05 -12.81 -44.37
N LEU A 166 -6.03 -13.58 -43.87
CA LEU A 166 -6.84 -14.47 -44.70
C LEU A 166 -7.82 -13.75 -45.64
N SER A 167 -8.20 -12.49 -45.37
CA SER A 167 -9.04 -11.70 -46.29
C SER A 167 -8.27 -11.07 -47.45
N LYS A 168 -6.93 -11.17 -47.46
CA LYS A 168 -6.07 -10.66 -48.55
C LYS A 168 -5.58 -11.73 -49.52
N LEU A 169 -5.86 -13.00 -49.25
CA LEU A 169 -5.58 -14.10 -50.19
C LEU A 169 -6.80 -14.31 -51.07
N ASP A 170 -6.92 -13.47 -52.09
CA ASP A 170 -7.89 -13.65 -53.18
C ASP A 170 -7.39 -14.81 -54.07
N ILE A 171 -7.98 -15.99 -53.93
CA ILE A 171 -7.56 -17.24 -54.59
C ILE A 171 -8.00 -17.32 -56.06
N ARG A 172 -8.29 -16.17 -56.68
CA ARG A 172 -8.86 -16.05 -58.02
C ARG A 172 -7.89 -16.17 -59.22
N PRO A 173 -6.55 -16.02 -59.12
CA PRO A 173 -5.71 -16.09 -60.31
C PRO A 173 -5.12 -17.49 -60.63
N LEU A 174 -5.40 -18.54 -59.86
CA LEU A 174 -4.85 -19.88 -60.14
C LEU A 174 -5.69 -20.74 -61.12
N ALA A 175 -6.72 -20.16 -61.74
CA ALA A 175 -7.62 -20.87 -62.67
C ALA A 175 -7.45 -20.48 -64.16
N GLY A 176 -6.30 -19.92 -64.56
CA GLY A 176 -6.00 -19.60 -65.97
C GLY A 176 -4.56 -19.91 -66.36
N GLY A 177 -4.38 -20.81 -67.34
CA GLY A 177 -3.08 -21.28 -67.89
C GLY A 177 -2.26 -20.21 -68.65
N PRO A 178 -1.21 -20.57 -69.42
CA PRO A 178 -1.29 -21.56 -70.49
C PRO A 178 -0.16 -22.60 -70.55
N TYR A 179 -0.46 -23.66 -71.29
CA TYR A 179 0.39 -24.77 -71.73
C TYR A 179 1.55 -24.26 -72.59
N GLU A 180 2.79 -24.65 -72.27
CA GLU A 180 3.91 -24.56 -73.22
C GLU A 180 4.70 -25.88 -73.16
N CYS A 181 4.61 -26.64 -74.24
CA CYS A 181 5.29 -27.92 -74.45
C CYS A 181 6.72 -27.66 -74.97
N SER A 182 7.75 -28.21 -74.31
CA SER A 182 9.13 -28.20 -74.80
C SER A 182 9.60 -29.63 -75.13
N PRO A 183 10.08 -29.90 -76.36
CA PRO A 183 10.45 -31.25 -76.78
C PRO A 183 11.86 -31.63 -76.33
N GLY A 184 12.00 -32.91 -75.99
CA GLY A 184 13.17 -33.47 -75.35
C GLY A 184 14.41 -33.65 -76.22
N ARG A 185 15.52 -33.89 -75.52
CA ARG A 185 16.72 -34.53 -76.05
C ARG A 185 17.14 -35.64 -75.08
N ALA A 186 16.90 -36.87 -75.55
CA ALA A 186 17.59 -38.14 -75.27
C ALA A 186 18.19 -38.39 -73.87
N GLY A 187 17.73 -39.46 -73.20
CA GLY A 187 18.60 -40.17 -72.26
C GLY A 187 17.92 -40.76 -71.03
N ILE A 188 17.20 -41.87 -71.21
CA ILE A 188 17.36 -43.10 -70.43
C ILE A 188 17.16 -43.03 -68.89
N ARG A 189 16.15 -43.80 -68.44
CA ARG A 189 15.93 -44.50 -67.15
C ARG A 189 14.96 -43.89 -66.12
N SER A 190 13.81 -44.58 -66.08
CA SER A 190 13.14 -45.13 -64.89
C SER A 190 12.47 -44.11 -63.94
N CYS A 191 11.14 -43.97 -63.91
CA CYS A 191 10.08 -44.93 -63.52
C CYS A 191 9.92 -45.07 -61.99
N LEU A 192 8.65 -45.23 -61.59
CA LEU A 192 8.02 -45.33 -60.25
C LEU A 192 7.58 -43.97 -59.66
N ILE A 193 6.33 -43.52 -59.75
CA ILE A 193 5.00 -44.15 -59.50
C ILE A 193 4.90 -44.72 -58.09
N SER A 194 4.18 -44.01 -57.21
CA SER A 194 2.79 -44.34 -56.88
C SER A 194 2.08 -43.17 -56.20
#